data_AF-A0A8H7TP75-F1
#
_entry.id   AF-A0A8H7TP75-F1
#
_cell.length_a   1.000
_cell.length_b   1.000
_cell.length_c   1.000
_cell.angle_alpha   90.00
_cell.angle_beta   90.00
_cell.angle_gamma   90.00
#
_symmetry.space_group_name_H-M   'P 1'
#
loop_
_entity.id
_entity.type
_entity.pdbx_description
1 polymer ?
#
loop_
_entity_poly.entity_id
_entity_poly.type
_entity_poly.pdbx_seq_one_letter_code
_entity_poly.pdbx_strand_id
1 'polypeptide(L)'
;MSTRRRIQLVQPDERRPLLTSRDSDRIEGAEGASDPLYSCRTDPHSHLPVYTNIHRIRRDIISVVEDYLSLTQLTDVRINVTVVRPLVDKFYELDDISIVYCLLVNRAQFLEEQASLTNRQNVNWTRATLCELIATRILRRFNEDYEGSEGLLLLSHILVAGFEPFQNAPPRSVKRLPGTRLGPGALCRLSRWPS
;
A
#
# COMPACT_ATOMS: atom_id res chain seq x y z
N MET A 1 -37.81 56.87 -8.81
CA MET A 1 -38.37 55.83 -7.92
C MET A 1 -37.91 54.48 -8.45
N SER A 2 -36.84 53.95 -7.87
CA SER A 2 -36.08 52.80 -8.39
C SER A 2 -36.51 51.52 -7.68
N THR A 3 -37.24 50.66 -8.39
CA THR A 3 -37.79 49.41 -7.83
C THR A 3 -36.76 48.29 -8.00
N ARG A 4 -36.03 47.98 -6.92
CA ARG A 4 -35.12 46.83 -6.83
C ARG A 4 -35.93 45.52 -7.01
N ARG A 5 -35.74 44.84 -8.14
CA ARG A 5 -36.18 43.44 -8.31
C ARG A 5 -35.28 42.53 -7.48
N ARG A 6 -35.82 42.01 -6.38
CA ARG A 6 -35.18 40.96 -5.56
C ARG A 6 -35.37 39.64 -6.29
N ILE A 7 -34.28 39.09 -6.84
CA ILE A 7 -34.25 37.73 -7.37
C ILE A 7 -34.43 36.80 -6.16
N GLN A 8 -35.59 36.14 -6.05
CA GLN A 8 -35.77 35.03 -5.13
C GLN A 8 -35.17 33.78 -5.78
N LEU A 9 -34.04 33.31 -5.25
CA LEU A 9 -33.59 31.95 -5.48
C LEU A 9 -34.63 31.02 -4.83
N VAL A 10 -35.41 30.35 -5.68
CA VAL A 10 -36.24 29.21 -5.28
C VAL A 10 -35.28 28.15 -4.78
N GLN A 11 -35.33 27.83 -3.49
CA GLN A 11 -34.60 26.71 -2.92
C GLN A 11 -35.19 25.42 -3.50
N PRO A 12 -34.43 24.60 -4.25
CA PRO A 12 -34.92 23.28 -4.63
C PRO A 12 -34.92 22.39 -3.37
N ASP A 13 -36.06 21.76 -3.11
CA ASP A 13 -36.23 20.72 -2.10
C ASP A 13 -35.07 19.73 -2.14
N GLU A 14 -34.26 19.74 -1.08
CA GLU A 14 -33.24 18.73 -0.86
C GLU A 14 -33.90 17.36 -0.67
N ARG A 15 -33.41 16.40 -1.48
CA ARG A 15 -33.42 14.94 -1.27
C ARG A 15 -34.73 14.20 -1.55
N ARG A 16 -35.01 14.03 -2.84
CA ARG A 16 -35.71 12.84 -3.33
C ARG A 16 -34.67 11.74 -3.61
N PRO A 17 -34.77 10.54 -3.00
CA PRO A 17 -33.94 9.41 -3.42
C PRO A 17 -34.29 9.03 -4.86
N LEU A 18 -33.29 8.92 -5.72
CA LEU A 18 -33.43 8.64 -7.16
C LEU A 18 -33.75 7.17 -7.48
N LEU A 19 -33.96 6.35 -6.46
CA LEU A 19 -34.31 4.94 -6.60
C LEU A 19 -35.60 4.71 -5.83
N THR A 20 -36.69 4.57 -6.58
CA THR A 20 -37.91 3.93 -6.10
C THR A 20 -37.53 2.52 -5.65
N SER A 21 -37.49 2.32 -4.33
CA SER A 21 -37.45 0.98 -3.75
C SER A 21 -38.69 0.26 -4.28
N ARG A 22 -38.50 -0.58 -5.31
CA ARG A 22 -39.58 -1.41 -5.82
C ARG A 22 -39.80 -2.48 -4.77
N ASP A 23 -40.86 -2.28 -4.00
CA ASP A 23 -41.31 -3.20 -2.98
C ASP A 23 -41.40 -4.62 -3.54
N SER A 24 -40.65 -5.47 -2.87
CA SER A 24 -40.87 -6.89 -2.64
C SER A 24 -42.30 -7.35 -2.89
N ASP A 25 -42.48 -8.22 -3.87
CA ASP A 25 -43.55 -9.20 -3.83
C ASP A 25 -42.98 -10.60 -4.16
N ARG A 26 -42.88 -11.38 -3.07
CA ARG A 26 -43.09 -12.82 -2.93
C ARG A 26 -42.15 -13.78 -3.65
N ILE A 27 -41.16 -14.27 -2.90
CA ILE A 27 -40.78 -15.68 -2.91
C ILE A 27 -40.73 -16.17 -1.46
N GLU A 28 -41.66 -17.06 -1.11
CA GLU A 28 -41.70 -17.81 0.14
C GLU A 28 -40.67 -18.95 0.11
N GLY A 29 -39.89 -19.10 1.19
CA GLY A 29 -39.26 -20.37 1.55
C GLY A 29 -37.73 -20.40 1.61
N ALA A 30 -37.23 -20.87 2.76
CA ALA A 30 -35.90 -21.41 3.04
C ALA A 30 -34.76 -20.43 3.43
N GLU A 31 -34.68 -20.22 4.76
CA GLU A 31 -33.47 -20.27 5.59
C GLU A 31 -32.18 -19.58 5.10
N GLY A 32 -31.91 -18.40 5.67
CA GLY A 32 -30.64 -18.15 6.36
C GLY A 32 -29.35 -18.11 5.53
N ALA A 33 -29.33 -17.41 4.40
CA ALA A 33 -28.08 -16.98 3.78
C ALA A 33 -28.19 -15.49 3.43
N SER A 34 -27.53 -14.65 4.23
CA SER A 34 -27.26 -13.26 3.88
C SER A 34 -26.43 -13.24 2.60
N ASP A 35 -27.10 -13.05 1.48
CA ASP A 35 -26.49 -12.89 0.15
C ASP A 35 -25.61 -11.62 0.18
N PRO A 36 -24.27 -11.74 0.06
CA PRO A 36 -23.39 -10.59 0.19
C PRO A 36 -23.48 -9.76 -1.10
N LEU A 37 -24.40 -8.79 -1.14
CA LEU A 37 -24.56 -7.79 -2.20
C LEU A 37 -23.37 -6.82 -2.35
N TYR A 38 -22.24 -7.09 -1.70
CA TYR A 38 -20.93 -6.65 -2.18
C TYR A 38 -20.27 -7.85 -2.82
N SER A 39 -20.57 -8.08 -4.10
CA SER A 39 -19.72 -8.86 -4.99
C SER A 39 -18.34 -8.22 -4.95
N CYS A 40 -17.53 -8.67 -4.00
CA CYS A 40 -16.11 -8.45 -3.90
C CYS A 40 -15.55 -8.79 -5.27
N ARG A 41 -15.19 -7.76 -6.05
CA ARG A 41 -14.27 -7.93 -7.16
C ARG A 41 -13.12 -8.72 -6.56
N THR A 42 -12.94 -9.97 -6.99
CA THR A 42 -11.81 -10.79 -6.58
C THR A 42 -10.58 -9.91 -6.74
N ASP A 43 -9.84 -9.69 -5.64
CA ASP A 43 -8.67 -8.82 -5.69
C ASP A 43 -7.77 -9.33 -6.83
N PRO A 44 -7.56 -8.55 -7.91
CA PRO A 44 -6.79 -9.02 -9.06
C PRO A 44 -5.36 -9.38 -8.66
N HIS A 45 -4.93 -8.90 -7.49
CA HIS A 45 -3.58 -9.04 -6.96
C HIS A 45 -3.44 -10.15 -5.94
N SER A 46 -4.50 -10.88 -5.64
CA SER A 46 -4.52 -11.95 -4.63
C SER A 46 -3.42 -13.00 -4.80
N HIS A 47 -2.91 -13.20 -6.02
CA HIS A 47 -1.83 -14.14 -6.33
C HIS A 47 -0.43 -13.62 -5.98
N LEU A 48 -0.24 -12.31 -5.78
CA LEU A 48 1.08 -11.71 -5.59
C LEU A 48 1.68 -12.09 -4.23
N PRO A 49 2.99 -12.41 -4.16
CA PRO A 49 3.61 -12.97 -2.96
C PRO A 49 4.01 -11.90 -1.92
N VAL A 50 3.10 -10.96 -1.62
CA VAL A 50 3.30 -9.76 -0.78
C VAL A 50 3.98 -10.08 0.55
N TYR A 51 3.44 -11.04 1.33
CA TYR A 51 4.02 -11.41 2.62
C TYR A 51 5.50 -11.82 2.49
N THR A 52 5.81 -12.66 1.50
CA THR A 52 7.17 -13.16 1.31
C THR A 52 8.11 -12.05 0.83
N ASN A 53 7.63 -11.14 -0.02
CA ASN A 53 8.39 -10.01 -0.53
C ASN A 53 8.70 -8.99 0.57
N ILE A 54 7.76 -8.69 1.47
CA ILE A 54 8.01 -7.85 2.65
C ILE A 54 9.21 -8.37 3.44
N HIS A 55 9.23 -9.67 3.77
CA HIS A 55 10.31 -10.28 4.54
C HIS A 55 11.63 -10.41 3.77
N ARG A 56 11.58 -10.70 2.46
CA ARG A 56 12.78 -10.77 1.60
C ARG A 56 13.47 -9.42 1.52
N ILE A 57 12.71 -8.37 1.18
CA ILE A 57 13.21 -6.99 1.11
C ILE A 57 13.81 -6.57 2.44
N ARG A 58 13.13 -6.87 3.57
CA ARG A 58 13.64 -6.55 4.90
C ARG A 58 15.04 -7.11 5.13
N ARG A 59 15.25 -8.40 4.82
CA ARG A 59 16.55 -9.07 4.99
C ARG A 59 17.61 -8.47 4.08
N ASP A 60 17.27 -8.20 2.82
CA ASP A 60 18.19 -7.59 1.86
C ASP A 60 18.65 -6.21 2.35
N ILE A 61 17.72 -5.34 2.76
CA ILE A 61 18.05 -4.00 3.27
C ILE A 61 18.90 -4.07 4.55
N ILE A 62 18.58 -4.99 5.47
CA ILE A 62 19.36 -5.17 6.70
C ILE A 62 20.79 -5.64 6.39
N SER A 63 20.97 -6.54 5.41
CA SER A 63 22.28 -7.07 5.02
C SER A 63 23.16 -6.05 4.33
N VAL A 64 22.56 -5.08 3.64
CA VAL A 64 23.29 -4.03 2.91
C VAL A 64 23.65 -2.85 3.81
N VAL A 65 22.77 -2.49 4.75
CA VAL A 65 22.95 -1.32 5.63
C VAL A 65 23.28 -1.80 7.04
N GLU A 66 24.58 -1.95 7.30
CA GLU A 66 25.12 -2.26 8.63
C GLU A 66 25.37 -0.99 9.46
N ASP A 67 25.81 0.09 8.81
CA ASP A 67 26.19 1.37 9.44
C ASP A 67 25.27 2.53 9.05
N TYR A 68 25.34 3.62 9.83
CA TYR A 68 24.64 4.86 9.53
C TYR A 68 25.25 5.56 8.31
N LEU A 69 24.37 6.00 7.41
CA LEU A 69 24.70 6.80 6.25
C LEU A 69 23.74 7.99 6.15
N SER A 70 24.27 9.19 5.92
CA SER A 70 23.45 10.39 5.67
C SER A 70 22.75 10.31 4.31
N LEU A 71 21.71 11.12 4.10
CA LEU A 71 21.03 11.20 2.80
C LEU A 71 22.01 11.55 1.66
N THR A 72 22.90 12.51 1.90
CA THR A 72 23.87 12.96 0.88
C THR A 72 24.82 11.84 0.47
N GLN A 73 25.28 11.03 1.43
CA GLN A 73 26.13 9.87 1.18
C GLN A 73 25.35 8.75 0.47
N LEU A 74 24.09 8.52 0.82
CA LEU A 74 23.25 7.52 0.17
C LEU A 74 23.01 7.85 -1.31
N THR A 75 22.94 9.14 -1.63
CA THR A 75 22.82 9.66 -3.00
C THR A 75 24.16 9.90 -3.70
N ASP A 76 25.29 9.59 -3.06
CA ASP A 76 26.60 9.71 -3.69
C ASP A 76 26.69 8.76 -4.90
N VAL A 77 27.45 9.14 -5.92
CA VAL A 77 27.62 8.34 -7.14
C VAL A 77 28.12 6.94 -6.81
N ARG A 78 29.07 6.80 -5.88
CA ARG A 78 29.61 5.49 -5.49
C ARG A 78 28.51 4.61 -4.94
N ILE A 79 27.81 5.07 -3.91
CA ILE A 79 26.76 4.30 -3.24
C ILE A 79 25.59 4.01 -4.19
N ASN A 80 25.24 4.96 -5.04
CA ASN A 80 24.21 4.75 -6.05
C ASN A 80 24.56 3.62 -7.01
N VAL A 81 25.81 3.57 -7.50
CA VAL A 81 26.25 2.54 -8.45
C VAL A 81 26.42 1.19 -7.76
N THR A 82 26.96 1.14 -6.54
CA THR A 82 27.31 -0.12 -5.89
C THR A 82 26.17 -0.73 -5.07
N VAL A 83 25.21 0.07 -4.63
CA VAL A 83 24.15 -0.38 -3.71
C VAL A 83 22.77 -0.11 -4.27
N VAL A 84 22.44 1.15 -4.56
CA VAL A 84 21.07 1.53 -4.92
C VAL A 84 20.64 0.90 -6.24
N ARG A 85 21.43 1.06 -7.31
CA ARG A 85 21.10 0.54 -8.64
C ARG A 85 20.93 -0.99 -8.62
N PRO A 86 21.87 -1.79 -8.08
CA PRO A 86 21.68 -3.23 -7.97
C PRO A 86 20.40 -3.64 -7.21
N LEU A 87 20.03 -2.93 -6.15
CA LEU A 87 18.80 -3.22 -5.41
C LEU A 87 17.55 -2.84 -6.21
N VAL A 88 17.57 -1.69 -6.90
CA VAL A 88 16.49 -1.28 -7.81
C VAL A 88 16.31 -2.32 -8.91
N ASP A 89 17.39 -2.73 -9.57
CA ASP A 89 17.36 -3.73 -10.65
C ASP A 89 16.83 -5.06 -10.13
N LYS A 90 17.39 -5.58 -9.03
CA LYS A 90 16.94 -6.83 -8.39
C LYS A 90 15.45 -6.84 -8.06
N PHE A 91 14.94 -5.74 -7.50
CA PHE A 91 13.52 -5.67 -7.10
C PHE A 91 12.59 -5.38 -8.27
N TYR A 92 13.08 -4.68 -9.29
CA TYR A 92 12.33 -4.44 -10.52
C TYR A 92 12.18 -5.72 -11.36
N GLU A 93 13.24 -6.54 -11.42
CA GLU A 93 13.26 -7.83 -12.12
C GLU A 93 12.26 -8.86 -11.57
N LEU A 94 11.69 -8.63 -10.38
CA LEU A 94 10.62 -9.48 -9.84
C LEU A 94 9.30 -9.34 -10.62
N ASP A 95 9.13 -8.27 -11.41
CA ASP A 95 7.93 -7.98 -12.20
C ASP A 95 6.62 -7.96 -11.37
N ASP A 96 6.76 -7.66 -10.07
CA ASP A 96 5.66 -7.64 -9.10
C ASP A 96 5.23 -6.20 -8.82
N ILE A 97 4.00 -5.81 -9.18
CA ILE A 97 3.47 -4.46 -8.90
C ILE A 97 3.38 -4.15 -7.40
N SER A 98 3.33 -5.19 -6.55
CA SER A 98 3.28 -5.05 -5.09
C SER A 98 4.62 -4.65 -4.46
N ILE A 99 5.70 -4.61 -5.24
CA ILE A 99 7.05 -4.35 -4.73
C ILE A 99 7.17 -2.97 -4.08
N VAL A 100 6.53 -1.96 -4.67
CA VAL A 100 6.50 -0.58 -4.15
C VAL A 100 5.81 -0.56 -2.79
N TYR A 101 4.67 -1.25 -2.66
CA TYR A 101 3.97 -1.39 -1.39
C TYR A 101 4.87 -2.09 -0.34
N CYS A 102 5.53 -3.19 -0.71
CA CYS A 102 6.43 -3.93 0.19
C CYS A 102 7.59 -3.05 0.70
N LEU A 103 8.17 -2.19 -0.15
CA LEU A 103 9.21 -1.23 0.23
C LEU A 103 8.68 -0.16 1.19
N LEU A 104 7.49 0.37 0.94
CA LEU A 104 6.85 1.38 1.80
C LEU A 104 6.46 0.80 3.17
N VAL A 105 5.98 -0.44 3.23
CA VAL A 105 5.72 -1.14 4.49
C VAL A 105 7.02 -1.32 5.29
N ASN A 106 8.11 -1.73 4.64
CA ASN A 106 9.42 -1.84 5.29
C ASN A 106 9.93 -0.49 5.79
N ARG A 107 9.76 0.59 5.01
CA ARG A 107 10.08 1.96 5.44
C ARG A 107 9.35 2.32 6.72
N ALA A 108 8.03 2.10 6.77
CA ALA A 108 7.23 2.40 7.96
C ALA A 108 7.70 1.60 9.19
N GLN A 109 8.02 0.31 9.01
CA GLN A 109 8.58 -0.53 10.08
C GLN A 109 9.92 0.00 10.61
N PHE A 110 10.83 0.38 9.72
CA PHE A 110 12.13 0.93 10.14
C PHE A 110 11.99 2.28 10.87
N LEU A 111 11.03 3.13 10.49
CA LEU A 111 10.76 4.38 11.22
C LEU A 111 10.18 4.11 12.62
N GLU A 112 9.30 3.11 12.76
CA GLU A 112 8.79 2.70 14.07
C GLU A 112 9.92 2.14 14.95
N GLU A 113 10.82 1.34 14.37
CA GLU A 113 12.01 0.82 15.05
C GLU A 113 13.00 1.93 15.39
N GLN A 114 13.12 2.97 14.56
CA GLN A 114 13.90 4.16 14.89
C GLN A 114 13.30 4.89 16.09
N ALA A 115 11.98 5.07 16.15
CA ALA A 115 11.34 5.76 17.26
C ALA A 115 11.47 4.97 18.58
N SER A 116 11.45 3.64 18.51
CA SER A 116 11.44 2.76 19.68
C SER A 116 12.83 2.29 20.16
N LEU A 117 13.84 2.17 19.29
CA LEU A 117 15.16 1.61 19.61
C LEU A 117 16.28 2.65 19.58
N THR A 118 16.62 3.21 20.75
CA THR A 118 17.64 4.28 20.89
C THR A 118 19.03 3.91 20.36
N ASN A 119 19.46 2.65 20.47
CA ASN A 119 20.80 2.23 20.04
C ASN A 119 20.98 2.11 18.51
N ARG A 120 19.89 1.99 17.74
CA ARG A 120 19.95 1.77 16.29
C ARG A 120 19.15 2.79 15.48
N GLN A 121 18.79 3.93 16.09
CA GLN A 121 17.96 4.95 15.45
C GLN A 121 18.54 5.39 14.09
N ASN A 122 19.83 5.73 14.07
CA ASN A 122 20.50 6.23 12.88
C ASN A 122 20.53 5.18 11.76
N VAL A 123 20.85 3.93 12.07
CA VAL A 123 20.89 2.83 11.09
C VAL A 123 19.49 2.54 10.54
N ASN A 124 18.48 2.50 11.42
CA ASN A 124 17.09 2.30 11.02
C ASN A 124 16.57 3.46 10.16
N TRP A 125 17.00 4.68 10.44
CA TRP A 125 16.71 5.84 9.58
C TRP A 125 17.33 5.69 8.18
N THR A 126 18.58 5.25 8.09
CA THR A 126 19.23 4.99 6.79
C THR A 126 18.49 3.89 6.03
N ARG A 127 18.09 2.80 6.69
CA ARG A 127 17.31 1.70 6.10
C ARG A 127 15.94 2.17 5.58
N ALA A 128 15.25 3.00 6.36
CA ALA A 128 13.98 3.61 5.96
C ALA A 128 14.16 4.50 4.72
N THR A 129 15.18 5.36 4.74
CA THR A 129 15.52 6.27 3.64
C THR A 129 15.89 5.50 2.37
N LEU A 130 16.64 4.40 2.48
CA LEU A 130 16.99 3.54 1.34
C LEU A 130 15.75 2.89 0.72
N CYS A 131 14.81 2.40 1.54
CA CYS A 131 13.55 1.82 1.04
C CYS A 131 12.74 2.86 0.23
N GLU A 132 12.67 4.10 0.72
CA GLU A 132 12.00 5.21 0.02
C GLU A 132 12.67 5.55 -1.31
N LEU A 133 14.01 5.62 -1.31
CA LEU A 133 14.78 5.95 -2.49
C LEU A 133 14.59 4.88 -3.58
N ILE A 134 14.67 3.60 -3.20
CA ILE A 134 14.46 2.48 -4.13
C ILE A 134 13.02 2.47 -4.66
N ALA A 135 12.01 2.66 -3.79
CA ALA A 135 10.61 2.70 -4.20
C ALA A 135 10.35 3.81 -5.24
N THR A 136 10.89 5.00 -5.00
CA THR A 136 10.77 6.13 -5.93
C THR A 136 11.43 5.83 -7.27
N ARG A 137 12.61 5.17 -7.27
CA ARG A 137 13.31 4.78 -8.50
C ARG A 137 12.54 3.75 -9.30
N ILE A 138 11.97 2.75 -8.63
CA ILE A 138 11.14 1.73 -9.27
C ILE A 138 9.88 2.35 -9.87
N LEU A 139 9.18 3.22 -9.13
CA LEU A 139 8.00 3.94 -9.64
C LEU A 139 8.32 4.77 -10.89
N ARG A 140 9.47 5.46 -10.88
CA ARG A 140 9.93 6.20 -12.05
C ARG A 140 10.23 5.29 -13.24
N ARG A 141 10.85 4.14 -13.01
CA ARG A 141 11.13 3.16 -14.06
C ARG A 141 9.84 2.59 -14.67
N PHE A 142 8.82 2.27 -13.86
CA PHE A 142 7.50 1.91 -14.38
C PHE A 142 6.88 3.03 -15.25
N ASN A 143 7.07 4.29 -14.88
CA ASN A 143 6.58 5.41 -15.68
C ASN A 143 7.38 5.61 -16.99
N GLU A 144 8.67 5.22 -17.01
CA GLU A 144 9.54 5.33 -18.18
C GLU A 144 9.35 4.14 -19.14
N ASP A 145 9.12 2.92 -18.62
CA ASP A 145 8.97 1.70 -19.42
C ASP A 145 7.57 1.57 -20.05
N TYR A 146 6.53 2.16 -19.44
CA TYR A 146 5.15 2.13 -19.93
C TYR A 146 4.70 3.53 -20.34
N GLU A 147 4.73 3.83 -21.65
CA GLU A 147 4.27 5.11 -22.18
C GLU A 147 2.75 5.12 -22.44
N GLY A 148 2.13 6.32 -22.39
CA GLY A 148 0.72 6.53 -22.76
C GLY A 148 -0.29 6.32 -21.63
N SER A 149 -1.56 6.09 -21.98
CA SER A 149 -2.67 5.91 -21.02
C SER A 149 -2.52 4.66 -20.17
N GLU A 150 -1.97 3.59 -20.73
CA GLU A 150 -1.78 2.31 -20.05
C GLU A 150 -0.75 2.41 -18.93
N GLY A 151 0.34 3.17 -19.12
CA GLY A 151 1.33 3.43 -18.07
C GLY A 151 0.75 4.24 -16.90
N LEU A 152 -0.08 5.24 -17.19
CA LEU A 152 -0.80 5.99 -16.15
C LEU A 152 -1.78 5.10 -15.38
N LEU A 153 -2.49 4.21 -16.07
CA LEU A 153 -3.38 3.23 -15.44
C LEU A 153 -2.59 2.28 -14.55
N LEU A 154 -1.46 1.74 -15.02
CA LEU A 154 -0.57 0.88 -14.23
C LEU A 154 -0.06 1.61 -12.99
N LEU A 155 0.43 2.85 -13.14
CA LEU A 155 0.93 3.64 -12.02
C LEU A 155 -0.18 3.95 -11.02
N SER A 156 -1.37 4.31 -11.50
CA SER A 156 -2.55 4.51 -10.64
C SER A 156 -2.87 3.24 -9.86
N HIS A 157 -2.73 2.09 -10.51
CA HIS A 157 -3.01 0.80 -9.92
C HIS A 157 -1.96 0.42 -8.86
N ILE A 158 -0.67 0.65 -9.11
CA ILE A 158 0.41 0.45 -8.13
C ILE A 158 0.17 1.30 -6.87
N LEU A 159 -0.29 2.54 -7.03
CA LEU A 159 -0.45 3.50 -5.92
C LEU A 159 -1.77 3.32 -5.15
N VAL A 160 -2.83 2.84 -5.81
CA VAL A 160 -4.17 2.74 -5.22
C VAL A 160 -4.53 1.30 -4.81
N ALA A 161 -3.82 0.30 -5.31
CA ALA A 161 -4.09 -1.10 -4.97
C ALA A 161 -4.06 -1.34 -3.45
N GLY A 162 -5.11 -1.99 -2.96
CA GLY A 162 -5.25 -2.38 -1.57
C GLY A 162 -4.60 -3.73 -1.31
N PHE A 163 -3.27 -3.76 -1.19
CA PHE A 163 -2.55 -4.99 -0.81
C PHE A 163 -2.70 -5.28 0.68
N GLU A 164 -2.86 -6.56 1.03
CA GLU A 164 -2.83 -6.99 2.43
C GLU A 164 -1.43 -7.49 2.81
N PRO A 165 -0.85 -7.05 3.94
CA PRO A 165 0.47 -7.51 4.37
C PRO A 165 0.59 -9.03 4.53
N PHE A 166 -0.49 -9.70 4.96
CA PHE A 166 -0.52 -11.15 5.19
C PHE A 166 -0.97 -11.95 3.96
N GLN A 167 -1.12 -11.29 2.81
CA GLN A 167 -1.49 -11.95 1.57
C GLN A 167 -0.44 -13.00 1.19
N ASN A 168 -0.90 -14.22 0.94
CA ASN A 168 -0.07 -15.40 0.68
C ASN A 168 0.93 -15.75 1.80
N ALA A 169 0.61 -15.38 3.05
CA ALA A 169 1.38 -15.82 4.20
C ALA A 169 1.19 -17.34 4.43
N PRO A 170 2.25 -18.08 4.81
CA PRO A 170 2.11 -19.49 5.15
C PRO A 170 1.16 -19.67 6.33
N PRO A 171 0.41 -20.77 6.40
CA PRO A 171 -0.67 -20.97 7.38
C PRO A 171 -0.20 -20.93 8.84
N ARG A 172 1.11 -21.06 9.10
CA ARG A 172 1.71 -20.92 10.43
C ARG A 172 1.78 -19.46 10.90
N SER A 173 1.85 -18.48 9.99
CA SER A 173 1.96 -17.06 10.31
C SER A 173 0.61 -16.43 10.66
N VAL A 174 -0.47 -16.89 10.01
CA VAL A 174 -1.83 -16.35 10.18
C VAL A 174 -2.46 -16.77 11.53
N LYS A 175 -2.11 -17.95 12.07
CA LYS A 175 -2.64 -18.48 13.34
C LYS A 175 -2.35 -17.61 14.58
N ARG A 176 -1.47 -16.62 14.47
CA ARG A 176 -1.10 -15.72 15.59
C ARG A 176 -1.90 -14.42 15.64
N LEU A 177 -2.79 -14.17 14.69
CA LEU A 177 -3.60 -12.95 14.66
C LEU A 177 -5.03 -13.29 15.09
N PRO A 178 -5.48 -12.87 16.29
CA PRO A 178 -6.89 -12.97 16.65
C PRO A 178 -7.68 -12.12 15.64
N GLY A 179 -8.63 -12.76 14.95
CA GLY A 179 -9.32 -12.18 13.81
C GLY A 179 -9.93 -10.82 14.12
N THR A 180 -9.62 -9.82 13.31
CA THR A 180 -10.50 -8.70 12.95
C THR A 180 -9.78 -7.77 11.97
N ARG A 181 -10.55 -7.42 10.93
CA ARG A 181 -10.42 -6.29 9.97
C ARG A 181 -9.18 -5.41 10.13
N LEU A 182 -8.43 -5.28 9.03
CA LEU A 182 -7.37 -4.29 8.82
C LEU A 182 -7.90 -2.85 9.04
N GLY A 183 -7.91 -2.42 10.29
CA GLY A 183 -8.03 -1.01 10.66
C GLY A 183 -6.66 -0.33 10.67
N PRO A 184 -6.61 1.00 10.84
CA PRO A 184 -5.38 1.80 10.87
C PRO A 184 -4.33 1.35 11.92
N GLY A 185 -4.71 0.54 12.90
CA GLY A 185 -3.80 -0.09 13.87
C GLY A 185 -3.09 -1.36 13.40
N ALA A 186 -3.29 -1.83 12.17
CA ALA A 186 -2.56 -2.98 11.61
C ALA A 186 -1.06 -2.69 11.45
N LEU A 187 -0.71 -1.44 11.14
CA LEU A 187 0.67 -0.94 11.08
C LEU A 187 1.40 -1.07 12.42
N CYS A 188 0.74 -0.78 13.55
CA CYS A 188 1.35 -0.98 14.87
C CYS A 188 1.58 -2.45 15.24
N ARG A 189 0.92 -3.42 14.59
CA ARG A 189 1.15 -4.86 14.80
C ARG A 189 2.17 -5.44 13.82
N LEU A 190 2.60 -4.68 12.81
CA LEU A 190 3.69 -5.06 11.91
C LEU A 190 5.05 -5.12 12.61
N SER A 191 5.24 -4.38 13.71
CA SER A 191 6.44 -4.43 14.56
C SER A 191 6.63 -5.76 15.32
N ARG A 192 5.62 -6.65 15.33
CA ARG A 192 5.66 -7.97 16.01
C ARG A 192 5.78 -9.16 15.05
N TRP A 193 6.15 -8.92 13.80
CA TRP A 193 6.25 -9.98 12.81
C TRP A 193 7.39 -10.94 13.17
N PRO A 194 7.13 -12.26 13.23
CA PRO A 194 8.20 -13.22 13.41
C PRO A 194 9.12 -13.19 12.18
N SER A 195 10.42 -13.01 12.43
CA SER A 195 11.48 -13.04 11.41
C SER A 195 11.60 -14.40 10.71
#